data_AF-K1SF90-F1
#
_entry.id   AF-K1SF90-F1
#
_cell.length_a   1.000
_cell.length_b   1.000
_cell.length_c   1.000
_cell.angle_alpha   90.00
_cell.angle_beta   90.00
_cell.angle_gamma   90.00
#
_symmetry.space_group_name_H-M   'P 1'
#
loop_
_entity.id
_entity.type
_entity.pdbx_description
1 polymer ?
#
loop_
_entity_poly.entity_id
_entity_poly.type
_entity_poly.pdbx_seq_one_letter_code
_entity_poly.pdbx_strand_id
1 'polypeptide(L)'
;MEDADFPLHWHAPGEIISPIEGTYTVTIAGKTVTLQPHDVLIIASGELHSIRAPKTGERYIMNYSVSYFHQIQDMAELFNTFYPFRLVTRQEDPRTGRPAVCGAGADRGRVFQHERLP
;
A
#
# COMPACT_ATOMS: atom_id res chain seq x y z
N MET A 1 -1.16 20.03 -15.29
CA MET A 1 -0.47 19.22 -14.27
C MET A 1 -1.58 18.42 -13.63
N GLU A 2 -1.75 17.17 -14.05
CA GLU A 2 -2.73 16.31 -13.41
C GLU A 2 -2.30 16.17 -11.95
N ASP A 3 -3.24 16.42 -11.05
CA ASP A 3 -3.00 16.25 -9.63
C ASP A 3 -2.75 14.76 -9.40
N ALA A 4 -1.57 14.41 -8.90
CA ALA A 4 -1.21 13.00 -8.67
C ALA A 4 -1.89 12.42 -7.43
N ASP A 5 -2.73 13.23 -6.78
CA ASP A 5 -3.72 12.85 -5.81
C ASP A 5 -4.76 11.92 -6.43
N PHE A 6 -5.15 10.89 -5.69
CA PHE A 6 -6.38 10.16 -5.95
C PHE A 6 -7.47 10.73 -5.04
N PRO A 7 -8.44 11.50 -5.56
CA PRO A 7 -9.52 12.07 -4.76
C PRO A 7 -10.37 10.97 -4.12
N LEU A 8 -11.29 11.34 -3.23
CA LEU A 8 -12.14 10.39 -2.53
C LEU A 8 -12.88 9.46 -3.50
N HIS A 9 -12.58 8.16 -3.44
CA HIS A 9 -13.14 7.15 -4.32
C HIS A 9 -13.20 5.78 -3.64
N TRP A 10 -13.84 4.83 -4.31
CA TRP A 10 -13.88 3.43 -3.91
C TRP A 10 -13.93 2.57 -5.18
N HIS A 11 -13.50 1.32 -5.07
CA HIS A 11 -13.65 0.34 -6.14
C HIS A 11 -13.70 -1.07 -5.56
N ALA A 12 -14.24 -2.02 -6.34
CA ALA A 12 -14.44 -3.39 -5.89
C ALA A 12 -13.13 -4.14 -5.58
N PRO A 13 -12.03 -4.03 -6.35
CA PRO A 13 -10.74 -4.60 -5.95
C PRO A 13 -10.22 -3.97 -4.64
N GLY A 14 -9.41 -4.68 -3.86
CA GLY A 14 -8.58 -4.04 -2.84
C GLY A 14 -7.40 -3.31 -3.49
N GLU A 15 -6.75 -2.42 -2.76
CA GLU A 15 -5.61 -1.63 -3.25
C GLU A 15 -4.40 -1.80 -2.34
N ILE A 16 -3.20 -1.80 -2.92
CA ILE A 16 -1.93 -1.74 -2.19
C ILE A 16 -1.16 -0.53 -2.68
N ILE A 17 -0.71 0.32 -1.76
CA ILE A 17 0.17 1.45 -2.04
C ILE A 17 1.45 1.35 -1.19
N SER A 18 2.60 1.60 -1.83
CA SER A 18 3.89 1.68 -1.15
C SER A 18 4.74 2.81 -1.74
N PRO A 19 5.03 3.88 -0.97
CA PRO A 19 5.93 4.92 -1.42
C PRO A 19 7.37 4.41 -1.58
N ILE A 20 8.05 4.88 -2.62
CA ILE A 20 9.50 4.70 -2.83
C ILE A 20 10.24 5.99 -2.48
N GLU A 21 9.67 7.12 -2.88
CA GLU A 21 10.17 8.46 -2.55
C GLU A 21 9.02 9.37 -2.13
N GLY A 22 9.29 10.23 -1.15
CA GLY A 22 8.30 11.16 -0.60
C GLY A 22 7.33 10.52 0.39
N THR A 23 6.56 11.38 1.06
CA THR A 23 5.58 10.99 2.06
C THR A 23 4.18 11.15 1.48
N TYR A 24 3.38 10.10 1.57
CA TYR A 24 2.00 10.08 1.08
C TYR A 24 1.04 10.13 2.26
N THR A 25 -0.14 10.71 2.05
CA THR A 25 -1.19 10.73 3.07
C THR A 25 -2.44 10.06 2.54
N VAL A 26 -2.88 9.00 3.19
CA VAL A 26 -4.09 8.26 2.82
C VAL A 26 -5.15 8.51 3.88
N THR A 27 -6.36 8.86 3.45
CA THR A 27 -7.53 8.92 4.35
C THR A 27 -8.44 7.75 4.02
N ILE A 28 -8.74 6.92 5.01
CA ILE A 28 -9.56 5.71 4.89
C ILE A 28 -10.28 5.42 6.21
N ALA A 29 -11.56 5.05 6.15
CA ALA A 29 -12.39 4.76 7.33
C ALA A 29 -12.33 5.84 8.43
N GLY A 30 -12.30 7.12 8.01
CA GLY A 30 -12.20 8.28 8.92
C GLY A 30 -10.84 8.46 9.60
N LYS A 31 -9.81 7.67 9.23
CA LYS A 31 -8.44 7.77 9.74
C LYS A 31 -7.53 8.33 8.66
N THR A 32 -6.56 9.13 9.08
CA THR A 32 -5.48 9.62 8.23
C THR A 32 -4.20 8.85 8.56
N VAL A 33 -3.60 8.25 7.54
CA VAL A 33 -2.37 7.47 7.61
C VAL A 33 -1.30 8.15 6.77
N THR A 34 -0.17 8.46 7.40
CA THR A 34 1.00 9.03 6.72
C THR A 34 1.96 7.91 6.40
N LEU A 35 2.21 7.66 5.12
CA LEU A 35 3.09 6.60 4.64
C LEU A 35 4.49 7.14 4.39
N GLN A 36 5.48 6.55 5.04
CA GLN A 36 6.89 6.79 4.77
C GLN A 36 7.38 5.94 3.60
N PRO A 37 8.51 6.31 2.97
CA PRO A 37 9.18 5.42 2.03
C PRO A 37 9.33 4.00 2.56
N HIS A 38 8.86 3.03 1.77
CA HIS A 38 8.85 1.60 2.03
C HIS A 38 7.83 1.10 3.05
N ASP A 39 6.93 1.95 3.56
CA ASP A 39 5.70 1.46 4.17
C ASP A 39 4.81 0.81 3.11
N VAL A 40 4.03 -0.19 3.52
CA VAL A 40 3.03 -0.84 2.66
C VAL A 40 1.67 -0.66 3.32
N LEU A 41 0.76 0.01 2.63
CA LEU A 41 -0.63 0.10 3.04
C LEU A 41 -1.48 -0.81 2.15
N ILE A 42 -2.22 -1.72 2.78
CA ILE A 42 -3.21 -2.58 2.14
C ILE A 42 -4.58 -2.02 2.50
N ILE A 43 -5.31 -1.54 1.50
CA ILE A 43 -6.67 -1.02 1.58
C ILE A 43 -7.63 -2.16 1.22
N ALA A 44 -8.56 -2.49 2.12
CA ALA A 44 -9.51 -3.55 1.87
C ALA A 44 -10.45 -3.21 0.69
N SER A 45 -10.93 -4.26 0.03
CA SER A 45 -11.91 -4.17 -1.06
C SER A 45 -13.13 -3.37 -0.63
N GLY A 46 -13.59 -2.45 -1.50
CA GLY A 46 -14.79 -1.65 -1.27
C GLY A 46 -14.64 -0.49 -0.29
N GLU A 47 -13.46 -0.28 0.29
CA GLU A 47 -13.25 0.82 1.22
C GLU A 47 -13.18 2.17 0.50
N LEU A 48 -13.86 3.17 1.09
CA LEU A 48 -13.81 4.55 0.61
C LEU A 48 -12.51 5.21 1.10
N HIS A 49 -11.70 5.71 0.17
CA HIS A 49 -10.39 6.27 0.48
C HIS A 49 -9.97 7.39 -0.48
N SER A 50 -9.00 8.20 -0.04
CA SER A 50 -8.33 9.21 -0.86
C SER A 50 -6.83 9.20 -0.58
N ILE A 51 -6.02 9.44 -1.61
CA ILE A 51 -4.56 9.47 -1.52
C ILE A 51 -4.12 10.88 -1.90
N ARG A 52 -3.38 11.52 -1.00
CA ARG A 52 -2.69 12.79 -1.25
C ARG A 52 -1.22 12.51 -1.49
N ALA A 53 -0.74 12.88 -2.68
CA ALA A 53 0.63 12.73 -3.11
C ALA A 53 1.50 13.92 -2.64
N PRO A 54 2.81 13.70 -2.44
CA PRO A 54 3.76 14.79 -2.31
C PRO A 54 3.91 15.52 -3.66
N LYS A 55 4.54 16.70 -3.65
CA LYS A 55 4.81 17.48 -4.88
C LYS A 55 5.67 16.69 -5.89
N THR A 56 6.63 15.93 -5.36
CA THR A 56 7.58 15.10 -6.09
C THR A 56 7.73 13.79 -5.32
N GLY A 57 7.94 12.66 -6.00
CA GLY A 57 8.04 11.35 -5.34
C GLY A 57 7.80 10.18 -6.28
N GLU A 58 7.84 8.98 -5.72
CA GLU A 58 7.67 7.72 -6.46
C GLU A 58 6.89 6.74 -5.60
N ARG A 59 6.07 5.89 -6.23
CA ARG A 59 5.28 4.87 -5.53
C ARG A 59 5.03 3.65 -6.40
N TYR A 60 4.77 2.55 -5.72
CA TYR A 60 4.01 1.44 -6.27
C TYR A 60 2.55 1.54 -5.87
N ILE A 61 1.65 1.32 -6.81
CA ILE A 61 0.22 1.16 -6.56
C ILE A 61 -0.31 -0.04 -7.35
N MET A 62 -1.16 -0.87 -6.75
CA MET A 62 -1.79 -1.99 -7.43
C MET A 62 -3.15 -2.35 -6.86
N ASN A 63 -4.03 -2.78 -7.75
CA ASN A 63 -5.31 -3.37 -7.37
C ASN A 63 -5.18 -4.90 -7.28
N TYR A 64 -5.78 -5.51 -6.28
CA TYR A 64 -5.85 -6.96 -6.12
C TYR A 64 -7.31 -7.43 -6.01
N SER A 65 -7.63 -8.56 -6.64
CA SER A 65 -8.97 -9.15 -6.56
C SER A 65 -9.05 -10.15 -5.41
N VAL A 66 -10.04 -9.97 -4.53
CA VAL A 66 -10.41 -10.95 -3.50
C VAL A 66 -10.98 -12.25 -4.09
N SER A 67 -11.52 -12.23 -5.31
CA SER A 67 -12.08 -13.42 -5.98
C SER A 67 -11.09 -14.56 -6.17
N TYR A 68 -9.80 -14.27 -6.37
CA TYR A 68 -8.75 -15.29 -6.47
C TYR A 68 -8.50 -16.00 -5.14
N PHE A 69 -8.73 -15.32 -4.02
CA PHE A 69 -8.36 -15.83 -2.69
C PHE A 69 -9.47 -16.62 -2.02
N HIS A 70 -10.73 -16.46 -2.45
CA HIS A 70 -11.86 -17.27 -1.95
C HIS A 70 -11.72 -18.77 -2.26
N GLN A 71 -10.84 -19.17 -3.18
CA GLN A 71 -10.57 -20.58 -3.47
C GLN A 71 -9.73 -21.26 -2.37
N ILE A 72 -9.14 -20.47 -1.45
CA ILE A 72 -8.32 -20.95 -0.34
C ILE A 72 -8.90 -20.37 0.95
N GLN A 73 -9.57 -21.21 1.75
CA GLN A 73 -10.30 -20.78 2.94
C GLN A 73 -9.43 -19.97 3.92
N ASP A 74 -8.20 -20.40 4.16
CA ASP A 74 -7.25 -19.71 5.05
C ASP A 74 -6.84 -18.32 4.53
N MET A 75 -6.88 -18.10 3.22
CA MET A 75 -6.61 -16.77 2.65
C MET A 75 -7.77 -15.81 2.88
N ALA A 76 -9.01 -16.28 2.82
CA ALA A 76 -10.16 -15.43 3.13
C ALA A 76 -10.11 -14.88 4.57
N GLU A 77 -9.69 -15.72 5.54
CA GLU A 77 -9.50 -15.28 6.92
C GLU A 77 -8.38 -14.24 7.05
N LEU A 78 -7.25 -14.44 6.36
CA LEU A 78 -6.17 -13.46 6.31
C LEU A 78 -6.65 -12.11 5.77
N PHE A 79 -7.41 -12.08 4.66
CA PHE A 79 -7.91 -10.82 4.09
C PHE A 79 -8.90 -10.11 5.01
N ASN A 80 -9.69 -10.84 5.79
CA ASN A 80 -10.56 -10.24 6.80
C ASN A 80 -9.75 -9.49 7.87
N THR A 81 -8.53 -9.95 8.20
CA THR A 81 -7.66 -9.24 9.16
C THR A 81 -7.15 -7.90 8.65
N PHE A 82 -7.25 -7.66 7.33
CA PHE A 82 -6.88 -6.38 6.73
C PHE A 82 -8.01 -5.36 6.76
N TYR A 83 -9.22 -5.71 7.20
CA TYR A 83 -10.32 -4.76 7.24
C TYR A 83 -10.15 -3.74 8.40
N PRO A 84 -10.36 -2.43 8.17
CA PRO A 84 -10.60 -1.77 6.88
C PRO A 84 -9.32 -1.50 6.09
N PHE A 85 -8.17 -1.45 6.77
CA PHE A 85 -6.85 -1.44 6.13
C PHE A 85 -5.80 -2.06 7.05
N ARG A 86 -4.67 -2.44 6.47
CA ARG A 86 -3.47 -2.86 7.19
C ARG A 86 -2.25 -2.04 6.76
N LEU A 87 -1.65 -1.35 7.71
CA LEU A 87 -0.36 -0.69 7.53
C LEU A 87 0.77 -1.62 7.96
N VAL A 88 1.70 -1.94 7.08
CA VAL A 88 2.94 -2.65 7.39
C VAL A 88 4.08 -1.64 7.31
N THR A 89 4.69 -1.34 8.44
CA THR A 89 5.81 -0.41 8.53
C THR A 89 7.14 -1.13 8.39
N ARG A 90 8.11 -0.47 7.77
CA ARG A 90 9.49 -0.96 7.79
C ARG A 90 9.99 -1.05 9.24
N GLN A 91 10.41 -2.23 9.68
CA GLN A 91 11.12 -2.34 10.95
C GLN A 91 12.58 -1.93 10.74
N GLU A 92 13.04 -0.97 11.54
CA GLU A 92 14.46 -0.67 11.68
C GLU A 92 15.05 -1.58 12.76
N ASP A 93 16.24 -2.15 12.52
CA ASP A 93 17.00 -2.83 13.57
C ASP A 93 17.45 -1.77 14.58
N PRO A 94 16.97 -1.83 15.85
CA PRO A 94 17.29 -0.81 16.85
C PRO A 94 18.79 -0.65 17.13
N ARG A 95 19.60 -1.65 16.79
CA ARG A 95 21.06 -1.67 17.04
C ARG A 95 21.86 -0.99 15.94
N THR A 96 21.31 -0.94 14.72
CA THR A 96 22.06 -0.45 13.55
C THR A 96 21.37 0.68 12.81
N GLY A 97 20.09 0.97 13.09
CA GLY A 97 19.30 1.96 12.35
C GLY A 97 19.10 1.59 10.87
N ARG A 98 19.41 0.34 10.51
CA ARG A 98 19.25 -0.19 9.14
C ARG A 98 17.93 -0.96 9.05
N PRO A 99 17.35 -1.10 7.85
CA PRO A 99 16.23 -2.02 7.64
C PRO A 99 16.56 -3.38 8.24
N ALA A 100 15.64 -3.93 9.04
CA ALA A 100 15.72 -5.31 9.47
C ALA A 100 15.66 -6.21 8.23
N VAL A 101 16.83 -6.71 7.79
CA VAL A 101 16.90 -7.63 6.65
C VAL A 101 16.39 -8.99 7.11
N CYS A 102 15.13 -9.30 6.81
CA CYS A 102 14.68 -10.69 6.76
C CYS A 102 15.16 -11.24 5.41
N GLY A 103 16.17 -12.11 5.43
CA GLY A 103 16.82 -12.57 4.21
C GLY A 103 15.91 -13.44 3.34
N ALA A 104 15.77 -13.07 2.06
CA ALA A 104 15.81 -13.96 0.90
C ALA A 104 15.67 -13.10 -0.37
N GLY A 105 16.67 -13.16 -1.24
CA GLY A 105 16.61 -12.50 -2.55
C GLY A 105 15.69 -13.23 -3.52
N ALA A 106 15.09 -12.48 -4.43
CA ALA A 106 14.92 -12.80 -5.85
C ALA A 106 14.05 -11.70 -6.47
N ASP A 107 14.68 -10.90 -7.33
CA ASP A 107 13.99 -10.03 -8.28
C ASP A 107 13.11 -10.91 -9.19
N ARG A 108 11.80 -10.69 -9.17
CA ARG A 108 10.84 -11.32 -10.08
C ARG A 108 9.69 -10.38 -10.36
N GLY A 109 9.44 -10.16 -11.66
CA GLY A 109 8.13 -9.88 -12.26
C GLY A 109 7.42 -8.63 -11.74
N ARG A 110 7.31 -7.58 -12.56
CA ARG A 110 6.66 -6.33 -12.19
C ARG A 110 5.14 -6.53 -12.06
N VAL A 111 4.66 -6.74 -10.83
CA VAL A 111 3.22 -6.89 -10.46
C VAL A 111 2.57 -5.55 -10.06
N PHE A 112 3.38 -4.54 -9.75
CA PHE A 112 2.92 -3.21 -9.36
C PHE A 112 2.99 -2.21 -10.52
N GLN A 113 2.01 -1.30 -10.61
CA GLN A 113 2.17 -0.10 -11.42
C GLN A 113 3.18 0.81 -10.72
N HIS A 114 4.18 1.26 -11.47
CA HIS A 114 5.25 2.12 -10.98
C HIS A 114 5.01 3.53 -11.47
N GLU A 115 4.78 4.47 -10.56
CA GLU A 115 4.50 5.86 -10.90
C GLU A 115 5.58 6.78 -10.31
N ARG A 116 6.19 7.59 -11.18
CA ARG A 116 7.13 8.66 -10.81
C ARG A 116 6.44 10.01 -11.02
N LEU A 117 6.39 10.80 -9.96
CA LEU A 117 5.90 12.17 -9.97
C LEU A 117 7.00 13.10 -10.52
N PRO A 118 6.63 14.24 -11.14
CA PRO A 118 7.57 15.21 -11.68
C PRO A 118 8.49 15.84 -10.64
#